data_AF-A0A642L3E5-F1
#
_entry.id   AF-A0A642L3E5-F1
#
_cell.length_a   1.000
_cell.length_b   1.000
_cell.length_c   1.000
_cell.angle_alpha   90.00
_cell.angle_beta   90.00
_cell.angle_gamma   90.00
#
_symmetry.space_group_name_H-M   'P 1'
#
loop_
_entity.id
_entity.type
_entity.pdbx_description
1 polymer ?
#
loop_
_entity_poly.entity_id
_entity_poly.type
_entity_poly.pdbx_seq_one_letter_code
_entity_poly.pdbx_strand_id
1 'polypeptide(L)'
;MQEEKNNGTSNVPADNLESLFLDSQETYQEAQVRTAEENKGFAKTEFFKLDKLGTYRLRVLPAIPSSDGSTGRKSYEHPVHQMLLEIEKPSEGGKAQYVYVNAVRATDAGFPLDIIDTYRKAAVAAAKETGDEKLAEKIGGGSFGGGLKFSYVHCMYVFDMNERAKGVQLLTLSHSQYKELDDRKFKLWQKKLAKNPKYPCPVSSVKDAYPVEIEKKKNGQKTEYTISIDNESDTDELSIEELTTLMNMPRLPEVILRYTRYQFGATIEFLKQFDTKYGLQVMETDEMKEAIATLEAELPKTDTSSFSFDKRNKDAKENAESGALSLDMLLDKFDRLQEQLLGDKTEQGQELRAMIRTFIEQEKLGIRVTRTTTNEVLLDMIENQMQKQGEESEPQASAGTDETPAEEPAATQEGVSEEPAPRRRR
;
A
#
# COMPACT_ATOMS: atom_id res chain seq x y z
N MET A 1 -4.01 -41.89 54.51
CA MET A 1 -5.39 -41.40 54.43
C MET A 1 -5.32 -40.01 53.81
N GLN A 2 -6.01 -39.83 52.69
CA GLN A 2 -6.07 -38.58 51.93
C GLN A 2 -6.81 -37.51 52.73
N GLU A 3 -6.23 -36.32 52.87
CA GLU A 3 -6.99 -35.10 53.13
C GLU A 3 -7.16 -34.37 51.79
N GLU A 4 -8.37 -34.45 51.24
CA GLU A 4 -8.78 -33.64 50.10
C GLU A 4 -8.80 -32.17 50.50
N LYS A 5 -7.98 -31.37 49.83
CA LYS A 5 -8.09 -29.91 49.86
C LYS A 5 -9.35 -29.52 49.10
N ASN A 6 -10.38 -29.16 49.86
CA ASN A 6 -11.61 -28.57 49.39
C ASN A 6 -11.28 -27.20 48.74
N ASN A 7 -11.24 -27.14 47.41
CA ASN A 7 -11.11 -25.89 46.67
C ASN A 7 -12.41 -25.10 46.86
N GLY A 8 -12.33 -23.90 47.40
CA GLY A 8 -13.47 -23.03 47.67
C GLY A 8 -14.22 -22.66 46.39
N THR A 9 -15.27 -23.39 46.08
CA THR A 9 -16.35 -22.93 45.21
C THR A 9 -17.17 -21.91 46.00
N SER A 10 -17.03 -20.64 45.65
CA SER A 10 -17.95 -19.59 46.07
C SER A 10 -19.37 -19.98 45.68
N ASN A 11 -20.18 -20.37 46.67
CA ASN A 11 -21.61 -20.66 46.51
C ASN A 11 -22.32 -19.38 46.09
N VAL A 12 -22.48 -19.15 44.79
CA VAL A 12 -23.45 -18.18 44.29
C VAL A 12 -24.83 -18.72 44.65
N PRO A 13 -25.65 -18.00 45.43
CA PRO A 13 -27.00 -18.42 45.75
C PRO A 13 -27.78 -18.72 44.46
N ALA A 14 -28.54 -19.81 44.41
CA ALA A 14 -29.28 -20.22 43.20
C ALA A 14 -30.19 -19.10 42.66
N ASP A 15 -30.77 -18.31 43.57
CA ASP A 15 -31.63 -17.16 43.27
C ASP A 15 -30.89 -15.97 42.62
N ASN A 16 -29.56 -15.97 42.67
CA ASN A 16 -28.66 -14.96 42.09
C ASN A 16 -27.88 -15.51 40.88
N LEU A 17 -28.09 -16.78 40.54
CA LEU A 17 -27.42 -17.45 39.44
C LEU A 17 -28.08 -17.05 38.11
N GLU A 18 -29.42 -17.06 38.06
CA GLU A 18 -30.19 -16.67 36.87
C GLU A 18 -29.93 -15.21 36.47
N SER A 19 -29.85 -14.29 37.45
CA SER A 19 -29.51 -12.88 37.19
C SER A 19 -28.12 -12.70 36.62
N LEU A 20 -27.11 -13.46 37.09
CA LEU A 20 -25.76 -13.42 36.50
C LEU A 20 -25.75 -13.89 35.04
N PHE A 21 -26.55 -14.90 34.70
CA PHE A 21 -26.68 -15.34 33.31
C PHE A 21 -27.42 -14.31 32.46
N LEU A 22 -28.50 -13.71 32.97
CA LEU A 22 -29.26 -12.65 32.28
C LEU A 22 -28.41 -11.39 32.04
N ASP A 23 -27.63 -10.96 33.04
CA ASP A 23 -26.73 -9.81 32.93
C ASP A 23 -25.54 -10.08 31.99
N SER A 24 -25.20 -11.35 31.77
CA SER A 24 -24.17 -11.77 30.80
C SER A 24 -24.69 -11.95 29.37
N GLN A 25 -26.00 -11.81 29.15
CA GLN A 25 -26.57 -11.94 27.81
C GLN A 25 -26.17 -10.74 26.97
N GLU A 26 -25.54 -11.03 25.84
CA GLU A 26 -25.26 -10.05 24.82
C GLU A 26 -26.55 -9.37 24.35
N THR A 27 -26.59 -8.05 24.45
CA THR A 27 -27.69 -7.25 23.92
C THR A 27 -27.58 -7.13 22.40
N TYR A 28 -28.69 -6.82 21.73
CA TYR A 28 -28.68 -6.59 20.29
C TYR A 28 -27.71 -5.48 19.86
N GLN A 29 -27.54 -4.44 20.69
CA GLN A 29 -26.59 -3.35 20.43
C GLN A 29 -25.14 -3.84 20.58
N GLU A 30 -24.83 -4.62 21.62
CA GLU A 30 -23.50 -5.23 21.79
C GLU A 30 -23.19 -6.21 20.66
N ALA A 31 -24.17 -7.01 20.21
CA ALA A 31 -24.02 -7.89 19.06
C ALA A 31 -23.75 -7.09 17.77
N GLN A 32 -24.42 -5.95 17.56
CA GLN A 32 -24.14 -5.05 16.42
C GLN A 32 -22.74 -4.42 16.52
N VAL A 33 -22.33 -3.97 17.70
CA VAL A 33 -21.00 -3.38 17.94
C VAL A 33 -19.92 -4.44 17.75
N ARG A 34 -20.07 -5.64 18.32
CA ARG A 34 -19.16 -6.78 18.13
C ARG A 34 -19.08 -7.17 16.66
N THR A 35 -20.20 -7.28 15.96
CA THR A 35 -20.21 -7.57 14.51
C THR A 35 -19.49 -6.46 13.72
N ALA A 36 -19.69 -5.20 14.08
CA ALA A 36 -19.00 -4.09 13.44
C ALA A 36 -17.49 -4.08 13.74
N GLU A 37 -17.08 -4.33 14.99
CA GLU A 37 -15.67 -4.42 15.42
C GLU A 37 -14.96 -5.63 14.82
N GLU A 38 -15.61 -6.79 14.78
CA GLU A 38 -15.12 -7.98 14.09
C GLU A 38 -14.93 -7.67 12.61
N ASN A 39 -15.89 -7.02 11.95
CA ASN A 39 -15.79 -6.61 10.55
C ASN A 39 -14.71 -5.52 10.30
N LYS A 40 -14.37 -4.67 11.28
CA LYS A 40 -13.28 -3.67 11.15
C LYS A 40 -11.92 -4.34 10.96
N GLY A 41 -11.70 -5.50 11.59
CA GLY A 41 -10.48 -6.28 11.41
C GLY A 41 -10.35 -6.93 10.02
N PHE A 42 -11.48 -7.14 9.33
CA PHE A 42 -11.55 -7.74 8.00
C PHE A 42 -11.73 -6.72 6.85
N ALA A 43 -12.20 -5.51 7.14
CA ALA A 43 -12.39 -4.45 6.16
C ALA A 43 -11.03 -3.92 5.67
N LYS A 44 -10.65 -4.36 4.47
CA LYS A 44 -9.43 -3.93 3.78
C LYS A 44 -9.47 -2.43 3.55
N THR A 45 -8.44 -1.73 4.03
CA THR A 45 -8.22 -0.33 3.64
C THR A 45 -7.68 -0.30 2.21
N GLU A 46 -8.42 0.32 1.29
CA GLU A 46 -7.97 0.51 -0.09
C GLU A 46 -6.87 1.57 -0.15
N PHE A 47 -5.82 1.33 -0.93
CA PHE A 47 -4.73 2.29 -1.12
C PHE A 47 -5.02 3.17 -2.34
N PHE A 48 -4.87 4.49 -2.17
CA PHE A 48 -4.95 5.42 -3.28
C PHE A 48 -3.69 5.33 -4.15
N LYS A 49 -3.86 5.20 -5.47
CA LYS A 49 -2.76 5.07 -6.44
C LYS A 49 -2.74 6.27 -7.38
N LEU A 50 -1.55 6.87 -7.58
CA LEU A 50 -1.30 7.92 -8.58
C LEU A 50 -0.88 7.27 -9.91
N ASP A 51 -1.71 6.40 -10.46
CA ASP A 51 -1.40 5.55 -11.61
C ASP A 51 -1.26 6.28 -12.96
N LYS A 52 -2.07 7.30 -13.20
CA LYS A 52 -2.20 8.09 -14.43
C LYS A 52 -1.52 9.47 -14.31
N LEU A 53 -1.09 10.01 -15.46
CA LEU A 53 -0.68 11.41 -15.54
C LEU A 53 -1.92 12.31 -15.42
N GLY A 54 -1.72 13.50 -14.87
CA GLY A 54 -2.76 14.50 -14.68
C GLY A 54 -2.88 14.96 -13.24
N THR A 55 -3.96 15.68 -12.96
CA THR A 55 -4.22 16.27 -11.65
C THR A 55 -5.24 15.45 -10.89
N TYR A 56 -4.82 14.91 -9.76
CA TYR A 56 -5.67 14.25 -8.79
C TYR A 56 -6.20 15.27 -7.81
N ARG A 57 -7.52 15.34 -7.66
CA ARG A 57 -8.17 16.26 -6.73
C ARG A 57 -8.67 15.48 -5.52
N LEU A 58 -8.04 15.70 -4.38
CA LEU A 58 -8.19 14.87 -3.19
C LEU A 58 -8.75 15.67 -2.03
N ARG A 59 -9.66 15.03 -1.30
CA ARG A 59 -10.16 15.52 -0.02
C ARG A 59 -9.43 14.81 1.10
N VAL A 60 -8.47 15.49 1.74
CA VAL A 60 -7.75 14.93 2.91
C VAL A 60 -8.69 14.88 4.11
N LEU A 61 -8.75 13.74 4.78
CA LEU A 61 -9.68 13.49 5.90
C LEU A 61 -9.04 13.82 7.25
N PRO A 62 -9.84 14.22 8.25
CA PRO A 62 -9.35 14.44 9.61
C PRO A 62 -8.88 13.15 10.27
N ALA A 63 -8.12 13.30 11.35
CA ALA A 63 -7.76 12.17 12.22
C ALA A 63 -9.03 11.54 12.83
N ILE A 64 -9.10 10.21 12.81
CA ILE A 64 -10.20 9.46 13.44
C ILE A 64 -10.03 9.56 14.96
N PRO A 65 -11.00 10.12 15.71
CA PRO A 65 -10.94 10.17 17.16
C PRO A 65 -11.08 8.78 17.81
N SER A 66 -10.56 8.66 19.02
CA SER A 66 -10.85 7.57 19.96
C SER A 66 -12.33 7.60 20.36
N SER A 67 -12.85 6.48 20.86
CA SER A 67 -14.24 6.35 21.32
C SER A 67 -14.58 7.31 22.47
N ASP A 68 -13.59 7.72 23.27
CA ASP A 68 -13.69 8.74 24.31
C ASP A 68 -13.52 10.19 23.79
N GLY A 69 -13.38 10.37 22.47
CA GLY A 69 -13.14 11.66 21.83
C GLY A 69 -11.69 12.15 21.89
N SER A 70 -10.77 11.39 22.52
CA SER A 70 -9.34 11.72 22.51
C SER A 70 -8.71 11.41 21.15
N THR A 71 -7.55 11.98 20.86
CA THR A 71 -6.73 11.59 19.69
C THR A 71 -5.30 11.50 20.17
N GLY A 72 -4.65 10.34 20.00
CA GLY A 72 -3.25 10.16 20.42
C GLY A 72 -2.34 11.20 19.75
N ARG A 73 -2.53 11.40 18.43
CA ARG A 73 -1.92 12.48 17.66
C ARG A 73 -2.99 13.31 16.98
N LYS A 74 -3.01 14.63 17.23
CA LYS A 74 -3.89 15.61 16.56
C LYS A 74 -3.36 15.97 15.17
N SER A 75 -3.16 14.96 14.33
CA SER A 75 -2.63 15.09 12.96
C SER A 75 -3.44 14.23 12.02
N TYR A 76 -3.80 14.78 10.86
CA TYR A 76 -4.51 14.05 9.80
C TYR A 76 -3.64 13.00 9.09
N GLU A 77 -2.33 13.06 9.31
CA GLU A 77 -1.36 12.10 8.79
C GLU A 77 -0.62 11.38 9.91
N HIS A 78 -0.09 10.21 9.57
CA HIS A 78 0.82 9.46 10.39
C HIS A 78 2.10 9.08 9.60
N PRO A 79 3.30 9.43 10.12
CA PRO A 79 4.56 9.11 9.51
C PRO A 79 4.94 7.67 9.83
N VAL A 80 5.55 7.00 8.87
CA VAL A 80 5.94 5.60 8.99
C VAL A 80 7.35 5.42 8.46
N HIS A 81 8.15 4.68 9.22
CA HIS A 81 9.40 4.12 8.72
C HIS A 81 9.11 2.73 8.17
N GLN A 82 9.20 2.59 6.86
CA GLN A 82 9.03 1.32 6.17
C GLN A 82 10.37 0.83 5.64
N MET A 83 10.50 -0.48 5.53
CA MET A 83 11.63 -1.20 4.99
C MET A 83 11.17 -1.94 3.74
N LEU A 84 11.82 -1.68 2.61
CA LEU A 84 11.63 -2.49 1.40
C LEU A 84 12.63 -3.64 1.43
N LEU A 85 12.13 -4.86 1.55
CA LEU A 85 12.90 -6.10 1.50
C LEU A 85 12.94 -6.59 0.05
N GLU A 86 14.14 -6.69 -0.51
CA GLU A 86 14.39 -7.29 -1.83
C GLU A 86 14.84 -8.74 -1.64
N ILE A 87 13.97 -9.69 -2.00
CA ILE A 87 14.17 -11.12 -1.77
C ILE A 87 14.30 -11.83 -3.11
N GLU A 88 15.45 -12.43 -3.38
CA GLU A 88 15.68 -13.19 -4.59
C GLU A 88 14.88 -14.51 -4.56
N LYS A 89 14.18 -14.83 -5.64
CA LYS A 89 13.51 -16.12 -5.79
C LYS A 89 14.56 -17.20 -6.06
N PRO A 90 14.44 -18.39 -5.45
CA PRO A 90 15.27 -19.53 -5.80
C PRO A 90 15.18 -19.83 -7.31
N SER A 91 16.31 -19.95 -8.01
CA SER A 91 16.34 -20.30 -9.43
C SER A 91 17.47 -21.27 -9.77
N GLU A 92 17.17 -22.32 -10.54
CA GLU A 92 18.13 -23.34 -10.99
C GLU A 92 18.78 -22.96 -12.34
N GLY A 93 19.44 -21.80 -12.39
CA GLY A 93 20.23 -21.37 -13.57
C GLY A 93 19.53 -20.41 -14.53
N GLY A 94 18.56 -19.62 -14.03
CA GLY A 94 17.87 -18.57 -14.77
C GLY A 94 18.36 -17.15 -14.45
N LYS A 95 17.66 -16.16 -15.00
CA LYS A 95 17.82 -14.75 -14.61
C LYS A 95 17.22 -14.54 -13.22
N ALA A 96 17.96 -13.92 -12.30
CA ALA A 96 17.48 -13.58 -10.97
C ALA A 96 16.12 -12.86 -11.04
N GLN A 97 15.15 -13.39 -10.30
CA GLN A 97 13.83 -12.79 -10.09
C GLN A 97 13.72 -12.39 -8.63
N TYR A 98 13.02 -11.30 -8.35
CA TYR A 98 12.92 -10.76 -7.00
C TYR A 98 11.46 -10.57 -6.60
N VAL A 99 11.20 -10.79 -5.31
CA VAL A 99 9.98 -10.43 -4.60
C VAL A 99 10.31 -9.25 -3.71
N TYR A 100 9.42 -8.26 -3.70
CA TYR A 100 9.57 -7.06 -2.89
C TYR A 100 8.48 -7.06 -1.82
N VAL A 101 8.89 -6.83 -0.58
CA VAL A 101 7.97 -6.79 0.57
C VAL A 101 8.22 -5.54 1.38
N ASN A 102 7.17 -4.76 1.64
CA ASN A 102 7.22 -3.67 2.61
C ASN A 102 6.98 -4.21 4.03
N ALA A 103 7.88 -3.90 4.94
CA ALA A 103 7.76 -4.22 6.35
C ALA A 103 7.98 -2.96 7.20
N VAL A 104 7.26 -2.81 8.30
CA VAL A 104 7.61 -1.84 9.34
C VAL A 104 8.61 -2.47 10.31
N ARG A 105 9.21 -1.66 11.20
CA ARG A 105 9.94 -2.24 12.33
C ARG A 105 8.93 -2.94 13.23
N ALA A 106 9.26 -4.14 13.69
CA ALA A 106 8.41 -4.87 14.62
C ALA A 106 8.24 -4.10 15.94
N THR A 107 9.24 -3.35 16.37
CA THR A 107 9.15 -2.46 17.54
C THR A 107 8.18 -1.28 17.34
N ASP A 108 8.11 -0.71 16.13
CA ASP A 108 7.11 0.32 15.80
C ASP A 108 5.69 -0.26 15.80
N ALA A 109 5.56 -1.57 15.56
CA ALA A 109 4.31 -2.33 15.65
C ALA A 109 3.95 -2.78 17.08
N GLY A 110 4.76 -2.43 18.08
CA GLY A 110 4.53 -2.78 19.49
C GLY A 110 5.12 -4.11 19.95
N PHE A 111 5.90 -4.79 19.11
CA PHE A 111 6.61 -6.02 19.49
C PHE A 111 7.88 -5.72 20.30
N PRO A 112 8.35 -6.66 21.16
CA PRO A 112 9.45 -6.40 22.09
C PRO A 112 10.81 -6.19 21.41
N LEU A 113 11.00 -6.72 20.19
CA LEU A 113 12.25 -6.63 19.45
C LEU A 113 11.99 -6.61 17.94
N ASP A 114 13.01 -6.23 17.19
CA ASP A 114 13.04 -6.27 15.73
C ASP A 114 14.24 -7.10 15.25
N ILE A 115 13.96 -8.17 14.51
CA ILE A 115 14.99 -9.13 14.07
C ILE A 115 15.95 -8.54 13.02
N ILE A 116 15.56 -7.49 12.29
CA ILE A 116 16.46 -6.78 11.37
C ILE A 116 17.45 -5.94 12.18
N ASP A 117 16.99 -5.23 13.22
CA ASP A 117 17.86 -4.48 14.12
C ASP A 117 18.81 -5.40 14.89
N THR A 118 18.35 -6.57 15.36
CA THR A 118 19.22 -7.59 16.00
C THR A 118 20.26 -8.10 15.02
N TYR A 119 19.84 -8.55 13.83
CA TYR A 119 20.74 -9.05 12.80
C TYR A 119 21.78 -8.00 12.41
N ARG A 120 21.36 -6.75 12.17
CA ARG A 120 22.26 -5.68 11.74
C ARG A 120 23.38 -5.44 12.76
N LYS A 121 23.06 -5.44 14.05
CA LYS A 121 24.07 -5.28 15.12
C LYS A 121 25.08 -6.42 15.10
N ALA A 122 24.61 -7.66 15.04
CA ALA A 122 25.47 -8.84 15.00
C ALA A 122 26.32 -8.90 13.71
N ALA A 123 25.74 -8.55 12.57
CA ALA A 123 26.43 -8.51 11.28
C ALA A 123 27.52 -7.44 11.22
N VAL A 124 27.28 -6.24 11.78
CA VAL A 124 28.32 -5.21 11.92
C VAL A 124 29.45 -5.68 12.84
N ALA A 125 29.14 -6.37 13.94
CA ALA A 125 30.15 -6.91 14.84
C ALA A 125 31.00 -7.98 14.13
N ALA A 126 30.38 -8.94 13.45
CA ALA A 126 31.06 -9.98 12.69
C ALA A 126 31.97 -9.41 11.57
N ALA A 127 31.49 -8.38 10.86
CA ALA A 127 32.29 -7.70 9.84
C ALA A 127 33.53 -7.00 10.45
N LYS A 128 33.38 -6.37 11.62
CA LYS A 128 34.52 -5.76 12.33
C LYS A 128 35.52 -6.79 12.85
N GLU A 129 35.05 -7.92 13.39
CA GLU A 129 35.93 -9.00 13.88
C GLU A 129 36.78 -9.61 12.76
N THR A 130 36.23 -9.67 11.55
CA THR A 130 36.94 -10.13 10.35
C THR A 130 37.80 -9.06 9.68
N GLY A 131 37.80 -7.83 10.21
CA GLY A 131 38.56 -6.69 9.69
C GLY A 131 37.98 -6.06 8.42
N ASP A 132 36.74 -6.39 8.05
CA ASP A 132 36.05 -5.82 6.89
C ASP A 132 35.27 -4.55 7.28
N GLU A 133 36.00 -3.47 7.51
CA GLU A 133 35.42 -2.15 7.85
C GLU A 133 34.48 -1.62 6.76
N LYS A 134 34.72 -1.95 5.49
CA LYS A 134 33.85 -1.54 4.38
C LYS A 134 32.50 -2.23 4.46
N LEU A 135 32.49 -3.53 4.76
CA LEU A 135 31.26 -4.28 4.97
C LEU A 135 30.53 -3.78 6.23
N ALA A 136 31.26 -3.52 7.33
CA ALA A 136 30.68 -2.97 8.55
C ALA A 136 30.01 -1.60 8.31
N GLU A 137 30.65 -0.70 7.57
CA GLU A 137 30.07 0.57 7.16
C GLU A 137 28.86 0.39 6.22
N LYS A 138 28.94 -0.56 5.28
CA LYS A 138 27.85 -0.87 4.34
C LYS A 138 26.61 -1.38 5.06
N ILE A 139 26.77 -2.27 6.05
CA ILE A 139 25.68 -2.85 6.83
C ILE A 139 25.16 -1.83 7.87
N GLY A 140 26.05 -1.06 8.48
CA GLY A 140 25.71 -0.05 9.49
C GLY A 140 25.14 1.26 8.93
N GLY A 141 25.32 1.51 7.64
CA GLY A 141 24.83 2.71 6.95
C GLY A 141 23.31 2.73 6.74
N GLY A 142 22.73 3.93 6.69
CA GLY A 142 21.29 4.15 6.45
C GLY A 142 20.86 4.20 4.98
N SER A 143 21.77 3.92 4.05
CA SER A 143 21.49 3.85 2.61
C SER A 143 21.01 2.45 2.21
N PHE A 144 20.78 2.18 0.92
CA PHE A 144 20.44 0.86 0.35
C PHE A 144 21.63 -0.12 0.46
N GLY A 145 22.24 -0.23 1.64
CA GLY A 145 23.34 -1.12 1.95
C GLY A 145 22.79 -2.52 2.19
N GLY A 146 23.05 -3.44 1.26
CA GLY A 146 22.67 -4.84 1.42
C GLY A 146 21.20 -5.18 1.19
N GLY A 147 20.47 -4.36 0.44
CA GLY A 147 19.10 -4.70 0.03
C GLY A 147 18.02 -4.28 1.03
N LEU A 148 18.40 -3.59 2.12
CA LEU A 148 17.47 -2.96 3.06
C LEU A 148 17.34 -1.47 2.70
N LYS A 149 16.14 -1.02 2.32
CA LYS A 149 15.83 0.41 2.11
C LYS A 149 14.93 0.92 3.21
N PHE A 150 15.36 1.92 3.97
CA PHE A 150 14.43 2.70 4.79
C PHE A 150 13.74 3.75 3.95
N SER A 151 12.40 3.73 3.94
CA SER A 151 11.56 4.82 3.42
C SER A 151 10.85 5.49 4.58
N TYR A 152 10.94 6.81 4.62
CA TYR A 152 10.15 7.65 5.51
C TYR A 152 9.00 8.24 4.70
N VAL A 153 7.79 7.81 5.03
CA VAL A 153 6.56 8.14 4.31
C VAL A 153 5.51 8.68 5.27
N HIS A 154 4.52 9.38 4.74
CA HIS A 154 3.40 9.94 5.48
C HIS A 154 2.10 9.39 4.91
N CYS A 155 1.34 8.71 5.75
CA CYS A 155 0.08 8.09 5.38
C CYS A 155 -1.10 8.93 5.88
N MET A 156 -2.12 9.10 5.07
CA MET A 156 -3.35 9.82 5.44
C MET A 156 -4.55 9.26 4.70
N TYR A 157 -5.74 9.42 5.28
CA TYR A 157 -6.98 9.07 4.60
C TYR A 157 -7.43 10.19 3.66
N VAL A 158 -7.95 9.82 2.49
CA VAL A 158 -8.46 10.72 1.47
C VAL A 158 -9.75 10.20 0.85
N PHE A 159 -10.55 11.11 0.28
CA PHE A 159 -11.44 10.77 -0.83
C PHE A 159 -10.83 11.26 -2.14
N ASP A 160 -10.95 10.46 -3.20
CA ASP A 160 -10.88 10.98 -4.56
C ASP A 160 -12.13 11.82 -4.83
N MET A 161 -11.98 13.11 -5.13
CA MET A 161 -13.13 13.96 -5.41
C MET A 161 -13.78 13.65 -6.76
N ASN A 162 -13.05 13.03 -7.69
CA ASN A 162 -13.59 12.61 -8.98
C ASN A 162 -14.31 11.26 -8.87
N GLU A 163 -13.94 10.43 -7.90
CA GLU A 163 -14.48 9.08 -7.71
C GLU A 163 -14.91 8.84 -6.25
N ARG A 164 -15.60 9.81 -5.65
CA ARG A 164 -15.96 9.83 -4.21
C ARG A 164 -16.74 8.58 -3.75
N ALA A 165 -17.44 7.93 -4.67
CA ALA A 165 -18.15 6.67 -4.45
C ALA A 165 -17.24 5.47 -4.10
N LYS A 166 -15.93 5.54 -4.39
CA LYS A 166 -14.94 4.52 -3.97
C LYS A 166 -14.73 4.51 -2.46
N GLY A 167 -15.16 5.56 -1.76
CA GLY A 167 -15.04 5.66 -0.31
C GLY A 167 -13.63 6.01 0.14
N VAL A 168 -13.36 5.75 1.42
CA VAL A 168 -12.12 6.20 2.08
C VAL A 168 -10.93 5.38 1.59
N GLN A 169 -9.90 6.06 1.08
CA GLN A 169 -8.67 5.44 0.60
C GLN A 169 -7.46 5.95 1.40
N LEU A 170 -6.41 5.14 1.50
CA LEU A 170 -5.15 5.46 2.17
C LEU A 170 -4.14 5.99 1.15
N LEU A 171 -3.81 7.27 1.26
CA LEU A 171 -2.75 7.91 0.49
C LEU A 171 -1.42 7.79 1.23
N THR A 172 -0.37 7.38 0.52
CA THR A 172 1.01 7.40 1.02
C THR A 172 1.81 8.42 0.23
N LEU A 173 2.38 9.40 0.93
CA LEU A 173 3.30 10.38 0.35
C LEU A 173 4.72 10.12 0.83
N SER A 174 5.70 10.30 -0.04
CA SER A 174 7.10 10.41 0.38
C SER A 174 7.29 11.61 1.30
N HIS A 175 8.36 11.61 2.10
CA HIS A 175 8.65 12.75 2.98
C HIS A 175 8.76 14.10 2.23
N SER A 176 9.34 14.12 1.03
CA SER A 176 9.44 15.35 0.23
C SER A 176 8.09 15.84 -0.26
N GLN A 177 7.24 14.94 -0.76
CA GLN A 177 5.86 15.25 -1.16
C GLN A 177 5.06 15.78 0.04
N TYR A 178 5.10 15.09 1.18
CA TYR A 178 4.42 15.56 2.38
C TYR A 178 4.91 16.95 2.82
N LYS A 179 6.24 17.17 2.82
CA LYS A 179 6.80 18.47 3.19
C LYS A 179 6.31 19.60 2.28
N GLU A 180 6.17 19.35 0.97
CA GLU A 180 5.60 20.34 0.05
C GLU A 180 4.13 20.66 0.41
N LEU A 181 3.31 19.63 0.66
CA LEU A 181 1.93 19.80 1.12
C LEU A 181 1.88 20.60 2.43
N ASP A 182 2.72 20.26 3.39
CA ASP A 182 2.74 20.85 4.73
C ASP A 182 3.16 22.33 4.68
N ASP A 183 4.21 22.65 3.90
CA ASP A 183 4.67 24.01 3.67
C ASP A 183 3.57 24.88 3.02
N ARG A 184 2.84 24.35 2.03
CA ARG A 184 1.71 25.05 1.36
C ARG A 184 0.53 25.22 2.30
N LYS A 185 0.19 24.19 3.07
CA LYS A 185 -0.86 24.24 4.10
C LYS A 185 -0.56 25.32 5.13
N PHE A 186 0.66 25.37 5.67
CA PHE A 186 1.05 26.39 6.66
C PHE A 186 0.95 27.80 6.10
N LYS A 187 1.44 28.03 4.88
CA LYS A 187 1.33 29.34 4.20
C LYS A 187 -0.13 29.77 4.02
N LEU A 188 -1.00 28.86 3.59
CA LEU A 188 -2.43 29.15 3.45
C LEU A 188 -3.08 29.41 4.82
N TRP A 189 -2.78 28.57 5.81
CA TRP A 189 -3.39 28.65 7.13
C TRP A 189 -3.03 29.95 7.84
N GLN A 190 -1.77 30.40 7.77
CA GLN A 190 -1.34 31.70 8.29
C GLN A 190 -2.17 32.86 7.72
N LYS A 191 -2.42 32.87 6.40
CA LYS A 191 -3.25 33.89 5.75
C LYS A 191 -4.71 33.86 6.25
N LYS A 192 -5.26 32.67 6.49
CA LYS A 192 -6.64 32.51 6.99
C LYS A 192 -6.75 32.90 8.47
N LEU A 193 -5.77 32.52 9.29
CA LEU A 193 -5.71 32.85 10.72
C LEU A 193 -5.61 34.35 10.98
N ALA A 194 -4.93 35.10 10.10
CA ALA A 194 -4.87 36.56 10.18
C ALA A 194 -6.27 37.23 10.05
N LYS A 195 -7.23 36.58 9.38
CA LYS A 195 -8.62 37.07 9.25
C LYS A 195 -9.55 36.47 10.29
N ASN A 196 -9.36 35.20 10.62
CA ASN A 196 -10.12 34.47 11.63
C ASN A 196 -9.16 33.66 12.51
N PRO A 197 -8.84 34.10 13.74
CA PRO A 197 -7.93 33.39 14.64
C PRO A 197 -8.34 31.97 15.00
N LYS A 198 -9.60 31.58 14.75
CA LYS A 198 -10.14 30.24 14.99
C LYS A 198 -10.31 29.44 13.69
N TYR A 199 -9.72 29.88 12.58
CA TYR A 199 -9.85 29.18 11.30
C TYR A 199 -9.29 27.76 11.43
N PRO A 200 -10.05 26.72 11.04
CA PRO A 200 -9.63 25.34 11.21
C PRO A 200 -8.52 24.95 10.22
N CYS A 201 -7.97 23.74 10.35
CA CYS A 201 -6.93 23.26 9.42
C CYS A 201 -7.43 23.29 7.97
N PRO A 202 -6.80 24.03 7.05
CA PRO A 202 -7.40 24.34 5.74
C PRO A 202 -7.44 23.16 4.75
N VAL A 203 -6.91 21.99 5.10
CA VAL A 203 -6.86 20.83 4.19
C VAL A 203 -7.60 19.60 4.74
N SER A 204 -7.81 19.52 6.06
CA SER A 204 -8.32 18.31 6.70
C SER A 204 -9.42 18.54 7.74
N SER A 205 -9.85 19.79 7.94
CA SER A 205 -11.00 20.08 8.79
C SER A 205 -12.27 19.42 8.26
N VAL A 206 -13.24 19.13 9.13
CA VAL A 206 -14.54 18.55 8.72
C VAL A 206 -15.30 19.48 7.77
N LYS A 207 -15.27 20.78 8.07
CA LYS A 207 -15.84 21.86 7.27
C LYS A 207 -14.72 22.79 6.80
N ASP A 208 -14.95 23.55 5.74
CA ASP A 208 -14.04 24.60 5.28
C ASP A 208 -12.65 24.10 4.83
N ALA A 209 -12.54 22.84 4.39
CA ALA A 209 -11.29 22.30 3.87
C ALA A 209 -11.20 22.50 2.35
N TYR A 210 -10.03 22.93 1.90
CA TYR A 210 -9.73 23.06 0.48
C TYR A 210 -9.24 21.73 -0.09
N PRO A 211 -9.66 21.40 -1.33
CA PRO A 211 -9.09 20.27 -2.06
C PRO A 211 -7.57 20.37 -2.17
N VAL A 212 -6.90 19.24 -1.96
CA VAL A 212 -5.48 19.07 -2.25
C VAL A 212 -5.37 18.51 -3.66
N GLU A 213 -4.58 19.17 -4.49
CA GLU A 213 -4.32 18.73 -5.85
C GLU A 213 -2.92 18.12 -5.92
N ILE A 214 -2.80 16.95 -6.52
CA ILE A 214 -1.51 16.33 -6.83
C ILE A 214 -1.45 16.21 -8.34
N GLU A 215 -0.66 17.06 -8.98
CA GLU A 215 -0.35 16.97 -10.39
C GLU A 215 0.82 16.01 -10.58
N LYS A 216 0.57 14.87 -11.23
CA LYS A 216 1.60 13.97 -11.73
C LYS A 216 1.87 14.30 -13.19
N LYS A 217 3.07 14.79 -13.49
CA LYS A 217 3.49 15.18 -14.84
C LYS A 217 4.84 14.58 -15.21
N LYS A 218 5.14 14.56 -16.50
CA LYS A 218 6.48 14.30 -17.02
C LYS A 218 7.23 15.59 -17.23
N ASN A 219 8.45 15.66 -16.71
CA ASN A 219 9.44 16.65 -17.08
C ASN A 219 10.62 15.94 -17.75
N GLY A 220 10.53 15.76 -19.07
CA GLY A 220 11.41 14.86 -19.80
C GLY A 220 11.18 13.40 -19.36
N GLN A 221 12.24 12.75 -18.88
CA GLN A 221 12.20 11.35 -18.39
C GLN A 221 11.83 11.24 -16.90
N LYS A 222 11.80 12.36 -16.18
CA LYS A 222 11.52 12.40 -14.73
C LYS A 222 10.02 12.57 -14.51
N THR A 223 9.46 11.74 -13.63
CA THR A 223 8.11 11.97 -13.13
C THR A 223 8.18 12.96 -12.00
N GLU A 224 7.47 14.06 -12.16
CA GLU A 224 7.39 15.11 -11.16
C GLU A 224 5.98 15.14 -10.56
N TYR A 225 5.96 15.33 -9.23
CA TYR A 225 4.74 15.59 -8.49
C TYR A 225 4.76 17.05 -8.09
N THR A 226 3.71 17.78 -8.42
CA THR A 226 3.46 19.13 -7.89
C THR A 226 2.22 19.06 -7.04
N ILE A 227 2.34 19.46 -5.77
CA ILE A 227 1.20 19.46 -4.86
C ILE A 227 0.67 20.88 -4.73
N SER A 228 -0.60 21.14 -4.97
CA SER A 228 -1.28 22.41 -4.72
C SER A 228 -2.41 22.26 -3.71
N ILE A 229 -2.89 23.38 -3.19
CA ILE A 229 -4.14 23.45 -2.44
C ILE A 229 -5.02 24.40 -3.24
N ASP A 230 -6.13 23.89 -3.74
CA ASP A 230 -7.09 24.66 -4.53
C ASP A 230 -7.89 25.57 -3.60
N ASN A 231 -7.32 26.75 -3.34
CA ASN A 231 -7.93 27.77 -2.50
C ASN A 231 -8.75 28.80 -3.29
N GLU A 232 -8.95 28.56 -4.58
CA GLU A 232 -9.78 29.37 -5.48
C GLU A 232 -11.20 28.81 -5.57
N SER A 233 -11.33 27.48 -5.55
CA SER A 233 -12.61 26.81 -5.45
C SER A 233 -13.24 26.90 -4.05
N ASP A 234 -14.52 26.55 -4.00
CA ASP A 234 -15.25 26.37 -2.75
C ASP A 234 -14.63 25.26 -1.89
N THR A 235 -14.77 25.43 -0.59
CA THR A 235 -14.36 24.44 0.40
C THR A 235 -15.31 23.25 0.41
N ASP A 236 -14.78 22.08 0.74
CA ASP A 236 -15.53 20.83 0.92
C ASP A 236 -15.93 20.60 2.38
N GLU A 237 -17.11 20.01 2.58
CA GLU A 237 -17.63 19.59 3.89
C GLU A 237 -17.95 18.10 3.87
N LEU A 238 -17.56 17.39 4.94
CA LEU A 238 -17.88 15.98 5.11
C LEU A 238 -19.32 15.81 5.60
N SER A 239 -20.07 14.91 4.95
CA SER A 239 -21.42 14.56 5.40
C SER A 239 -21.40 13.72 6.69
N ILE A 240 -22.53 13.62 7.38
CA ILE A 240 -22.66 12.74 8.57
C ILE A 240 -22.41 11.27 8.19
N GLU A 241 -22.84 10.84 7.01
CA GLU A 241 -22.64 9.49 6.50
C GLU A 241 -21.16 9.20 6.23
N GLU A 242 -20.43 10.18 5.68
CA GLU A 242 -18.99 10.08 5.45
C GLU A 242 -18.19 10.06 6.74
N LEU A 243 -18.58 10.89 7.72
CA LEU A 243 -17.99 10.87 9.06
C LEU A 243 -18.28 9.53 9.76
N THR A 244 -19.46 8.96 9.59
CA THR A 244 -19.81 7.64 10.12
C THR A 244 -18.96 6.55 9.48
N THR A 245 -18.77 6.61 8.16
CA THR A 245 -17.86 5.71 7.42
C THR A 245 -16.43 5.84 7.93
N LEU A 246 -15.93 7.07 8.08
CA LEU A 246 -14.58 7.35 8.58
C LEU A 246 -14.38 6.88 10.02
N MET A 247 -15.39 7.03 10.90
CA MET A 247 -15.36 6.49 12.27
C MET A 247 -15.32 4.96 12.32
N ASN A 248 -15.77 4.31 11.25
CA ASN A 248 -15.71 2.86 11.11
C ASN A 248 -14.40 2.38 10.47
N MET A 249 -13.59 3.27 9.91
CA MET A 249 -12.25 2.92 9.43
C MET A 249 -11.32 2.61 10.61
N PRO A 250 -10.40 1.64 10.46
CA PRO A 250 -9.30 1.47 11.40
C PRO A 250 -8.48 2.76 11.49
N ARG A 251 -7.85 3.02 12.64
CA ARG A 251 -6.99 4.21 12.76
C ARG A 251 -5.72 3.98 11.97
N LEU A 252 -5.12 5.07 11.46
CA LEU A 252 -3.89 5.00 10.67
C LEU A 252 -2.82 4.09 11.30
N PRO A 253 -2.45 4.22 12.59
CA PRO A 253 -1.44 3.34 13.20
C PRO A 253 -1.81 1.85 13.17
N GLU A 254 -3.10 1.53 13.36
CA GLU A 254 -3.62 0.16 13.38
C GLU A 254 -3.46 -0.53 12.01
N VAL A 255 -3.47 0.26 10.92
CA VAL A 255 -3.27 -0.24 9.56
C VAL A 255 -1.80 -0.28 9.17
N ILE A 256 -1.09 0.85 9.36
CA ILE A 256 0.22 1.06 8.74
C ILE A 256 1.39 0.56 9.58
N LEU A 257 1.22 0.44 10.91
CA LEU A 257 2.21 -0.13 11.82
C LEU A 257 1.97 -1.62 12.06
N ARG A 258 1.19 -2.30 11.22
CA ARG A 258 0.95 -3.73 11.36
C ARG A 258 2.18 -4.52 10.91
N TYR A 259 2.66 -5.42 11.76
CA TYR A 259 3.68 -6.41 11.43
C TYR A 259 3.06 -7.82 11.48
N THR A 260 3.04 -8.50 10.33
CA THR A 260 2.31 -9.77 10.10
C THR A 260 3.24 -10.97 10.04
N ARG A 261 2.69 -12.18 10.16
CA ARG A 261 3.43 -13.44 9.90
C ARG A 261 3.99 -13.52 8.48
N TYR A 262 3.30 -12.94 7.50
CA TYR A 262 3.85 -12.74 6.16
C TYR A 262 5.13 -11.89 6.17
N GLN A 263 5.11 -10.72 6.81
CA GLN A 263 6.29 -9.85 6.89
C GLN A 263 7.42 -10.48 7.71
N PHE A 264 7.09 -11.22 8.78
CA PHE A 264 8.05 -12.00 9.55
C PHE A 264 8.76 -13.05 8.69
N GLY A 265 8.00 -13.87 7.95
CA GLY A 265 8.57 -14.88 7.04
C GLY A 265 9.42 -14.26 5.93
N ALA A 266 8.95 -13.16 5.34
CA ALA A 266 9.72 -12.41 4.34
C ALA A 266 11.04 -11.87 4.92
N THR A 267 11.00 -11.36 6.15
CA THR A 267 12.17 -10.84 6.86
C THR A 267 13.20 -11.95 7.11
N ILE A 268 12.76 -13.13 7.55
CA ILE A 268 13.65 -14.28 7.75
C ILE A 268 14.34 -14.67 6.44
N GLU A 269 13.60 -14.79 5.35
CA GLU A 269 14.18 -15.16 4.05
C GLU A 269 15.14 -14.08 3.53
N PHE A 270 14.79 -12.80 3.70
CA PHE A 270 15.70 -11.70 3.41
C PHE A 270 17.02 -11.82 4.17
N LEU A 271 16.99 -12.04 5.49
CA LEU A 271 18.19 -12.12 6.33
C LEU A 271 19.06 -13.34 6.01
N LYS A 272 18.46 -14.50 5.67
CA LYS A 272 19.22 -15.68 5.20
C LYS A 272 19.97 -15.41 3.89
N GLN A 273 19.32 -14.72 2.96
CA GLN A 273 19.96 -14.33 1.71
C GLN A 273 21.06 -13.29 1.93
N PHE A 274 20.85 -12.39 2.90
CA PHE A 274 21.86 -11.44 3.32
C PHE A 274 23.12 -12.14 3.85
N ASP A 275 22.94 -13.14 4.74
CA ASP A 275 24.04 -13.98 5.23
C ASP A 275 24.82 -14.60 4.07
N THR A 276 24.10 -15.22 3.13
CA THR A 276 24.70 -15.86 1.96
C THR A 276 25.45 -14.85 1.07
N LYS A 277 24.84 -13.68 0.81
CA LYS A 277 25.40 -12.64 -0.07
C LYS A 277 26.71 -12.07 0.47
N TYR A 278 26.83 -11.98 1.79
CA TYR A 278 28.00 -11.36 2.44
C TYR A 278 28.92 -12.36 3.15
N GLY A 279 28.66 -13.66 3.04
CA GLY A 279 29.48 -14.70 3.68
C GLY A 279 29.41 -14.65 5.21
N LEU A 280 28.30 -14.18 5.77
CA LEU A 280 28.04 -14.13 7.20
C LEU A 280 27.29 -15.39 7.65
N GLN A 281 27.28 -15.63 8.96
CA GLN A 281 26.57 -16.75 9.60
C GLN A 281 25.74 -16.26 10.80
N VAL A 282 25.21 -15.03 10.71
CA VAL A 282 24.54 -14.37 11.83
C VAL A 282 23.22 -15.08 12.15
N MET A 283 22.49 -15.57 11.15
CA MET A 283 21.24 -16.33 11.33
C MET A 283 21.44 -17.65 12.08
N GLU A 284 22.66 -18.18 12.09
CA GLU A 284 22.98 -19.43 12.81
C GLU A 284 23.36 -19.23 14.27
N THR A 285 23.55 -17.98 14.70
CA THR A 285 23.87 -17.66 16.10
C THR A 285 22.68 -17.92 17.03
N ASP A 286 22.99 -18.25 18.28
CA ASP A 286 21.96 -18.48 19.31
C ASP A 286 21.14 -17.20 19.56
N GLU A 287 21.78 -16.03 19.53
CA GLU A 287 21.13 -14.72 19.69
C GLU A 287 20.04 -14.51 18.61
N MET A 288 20.33 -14.80 17.35
CA MET A 288 19.33 -14.66 16.29
C MET A 288 18.22 -15.70 16.39
N LYS A 289 18.55 -16.94 16.73
CA LYS A 289 17.56 -18.01 16.92
C LYS A 289 16.58 -17.67 18.06
N GLU A 290 17.09 -17.14 19.16
CA GLU A 290 16.27 -16.67 20.29
C GLU A 290 15.41 -15.46 19.92
N ALA A 291 15.96 -14.48 19.19
CA ALA A 291 15.21 -13.30 18.74
C ALA A 291 14.07 -13.69 17.80
N ILE A 292 14.32 -14.60 16.86
CA ILE A 292 13.30 -15.13 15.93
C ILE A 292 12.19 -15.84 16.70
N ALA A 293 12.53 -16.75 17.62
CA ALA A 293 11.56 -17.49 18.42
C ALA A 293 10.71 -16.57 19.31
N THR A 294 11.35 -15.54 19.90
CA THR A 294 10.68 -14.54 20.74
C THR A 294 9.66 -13.75 19.92
N LEU A 295 10.06 -13.23 18.76
CA LEU A 295 9.15 -12.46 17.90
C LEU A 295 8.01 -13.36 17.37
N GLU A 296 8.31 -14.60 16.97
CA GLU A 296 7.30 -15.55 16.47
C GLU A 296 6.21 -15.88 17.50
N ALA A 297 6.59 -15.99 18.78
CA ALA A 297 5.69 -16.29 19.87
C ALA A 297 4.71 -15.15 20.18
N GLU A 298 5.15 -13.90 19.98
CA GLU A 298 4.34 -12.69 20.19
C GLU A 298 3.38 -12.41 19.01
N LEU A 299 3.67 -12.93 17.81
CA LEU A 299 2.81 -12.72 16.65
C LEU A 299 1.41 -13.31 16.87
N PRO A 300 0.33 -12.58 16.52
CA PRO A 300 -1.04 -13.05 16.70
C PRO A 300 -1.27 -14.44 16.11
N LYS A 301 -1.91 -15.33 16.89
CA LYS A 301 -2.25 -16.69 16.44
C LYS A 301 -3.36 -16.71 15.39
N THR A 302 -4.16 -15.65 15.34
CA THR A 302 -5.22 -15.45 14.35
C THR A 302 -4.69 -15.00 12.99
N ASP A 303 -3.45 -14.49 12.92
CA ASP A 303 -2.78 -14.21 11.66
C ASP A 303 -2.33 -15.55 11.04
N THR A 304 -2.95 -15.93 9.93
CA THR A 304 -2.62 -17.14 9.17
C THR A 304 -1.78 -16.86 7.93
N SER A 305 -1.38 -15.60 7.74
CA SER A 305 -0.57 -15.20 6.59
C SER A 305 0.80 -15.87 6.64
N SER A 306 1.33 -16.25 5.48
CA SER A 306 2.64 -16.86 5.37
C SER A 306 3.35 -16.39 4.11
N PHE A 307 4.65 -16.15 4.23
CA PHE A 307 5.48 -15.81 3.08
C PHE A 307 5.78 -17.05 2.26
N SER A 308 5.59 -16.96 0.93
CA SER A 308 6.01 -17.98 -0.01
C SER A 308 6.42 -17.34 -1.35
N PHE A 309 7.29 -18.03 -2.09
CA PHE A 309 7.70 -17.60 -3.42
C PHE A 309 6.64 -17.88 -4.51
N ASP A 310 5.71 -18.80 -4.23
CA ASP A 310 4.61 -19.19 -5.12
C ASP A 310 3.42 -18.22 -4.97
N LYS A 311 3.34 -17.23 -5.86
CA LYS A 311 2.29 -16.22 -5.97
C LYS A 311 0.87 -16.76 -6.32
N ARG A 312 0.57 -18.04 -6.06
CA ARG A 312 -0.65 -18.72 -6.53
C ARG A 312 -1.75 -18.98 -5.48
N ASN A 313 -1.62 -18.48 -4.24
CA ASN A 313 -2.75 -18.51 -3.32
C ASN A 313 -3.54 -17.20 -3.37
N LYS A 314 -4.87 -17.34 -3.37
CA LYS A 314 -5.86 -16.26 -3.40
C LYS A 314 -5.59 -15.21 -2.29
N ASP A 315 -5.12 -15.66 -1.14
CA ASP A 315 -4.73 -14.83 0.01
C ASP A 315 -3.45 -14.00 -0.24
N ALA A 316 -2.56 -14.44 -1.13
CA ALA A 316 -1.34 -13.72 -1.48
C ALA A 316 -1.61 -12.48 -2.36
N LYS A 317 -2.74 -12.45 -3.07
CA LYS A 317 -3.18 -11.25 -3.81
C LYS A 317 -3.71 -10.17 -2.86
N GLU A 318 -4.28 -10.60 -1.73
CA GLU A 318 -4.97 -9.73 -0.77
C GLU A 318 -4.00 -8.98 0.14
N ASN A 319 -2.87 -9.61 0.54
CA ASN A 319 -1.77 -8.97 1.28
C ASN A 319 -0.70 -8.30 0.38
N ALA A 320 -0.71 -8.56 -0.93
CA ALA A 320 0.25 -7.95 -1.85
C ALA A 320 -0.07 -6.48 -2.18
N GLU A 321 -1.27 -5.96 -1.90
CA GLU A 321 -1.60 -4.57 -2.25
C GLU A 321 -0.88 -3.53 -1.37
N SER A 322 -0.53 -3.87 -0.13
CA SER A 322 0.30 -3.06 0.77
C SER A 322 1.81 -3.17 0.49
N GLY A 323 2.23 -4.14 -0.33
CA GLY A 323 3.63 -4.43 -0.69
C GLY A 323 3.92 -4.46 -2.20
N ALA A 324 2.94 -4.11 -3.03
CA ALA A 324 3.11 -4.10 -4.48
C ALA A 324 4.10 -3.00 -4.84
N LEU A 325 5.03 -3.30 -5.74
CA LEU A 325 5.79 -2.24 -6.39
C LEU A 325 4.75 -1.31 -7.02
N SER A 326 4.80 -0.02 -6.73
CA SER A 326 4.05 0.97 -7.50
C SER A 326 4.93 1.48 -8.63
N LEU A 327 4.31 1.95 -9.71
CA LEU A 327 5.04 2.64 -10.77
C LEU A 327 5.84 3.81 -10.20
N ASP A 328 5.29 4.53 -9.22
CA ASP A 328 5.93 5.66 -8.55
C ASP A 328 7.22 5.25 -7.82
N MET A 329 7.24 4.10 -7.17
CA MET A 329 8.45 3.56 -6.54
C MET A 329 9.56 3.25 -7.56
N LEU A 330 9.18 2.78 -8.76
CA LEU A 330 10.16 2.50 -9.82
C LEU A 330 10.75 3.79 -10.39
N LEU A 331 9.90 4.79 -10.64
CA LEU A 331 10.30 6.10 -11.15
C LEU A 331 11.20 6.82 -10.15
N ASP A 332 10.83 6.83 -8.86
CA ASP A 332 11.67 7.37 -7.79
C ASP A 332 13.06 6.70 -7.73
N LYS A 333 13.14 5.39 -8.00
CA LYS A 333 14.43 4.69 -8.02
C LYS A 333 15.22 5.00 -9.31
N PHE A 334 14.55 5.14 -10.45
CA PHE A 334 15.21 5.59 -11.69
C PHE A 334 15.82 6.98 -11.56
N ASP A 335 15.08 7.93 -11.00
CA ASP A 335 15.55 9.31 -10.83
C ASP A 335 16.80 9.38 -9.96
N ARG A 336 16.83 8.61 -8.87
CA ARG A 336 18.00 8.53 -7.98
C ARG A 336 19.22 7.92 -8.68
N LEU A 337 19.03 6.94 -9.56
CA LEU A 337 20.13 6.40 -10.37
C LEU A 337 20.69 7.46 -11.31
N GLN A 338 19.83 8.25 -11.94
CA GLN A 338 20.24 9.35 -12.80
C GLN A 338 21.00 10.43 -12.01
N GLU A 339 20.51 10.81 -10.82
CA GLU A 339 21.17 11.77 -9.93
C GLU A 339 22.57 11.32 -9.48
N GLN A 340 22.77 10.01 -9.33
CA GLN A 340 24.06 9.42 -8.98
C GLN A 340 24.93 9.07 -10.21
N LEU A 341 24.46 9.36 -11.43
CA LEU A 341 25.10 8.99 -12.70
C LEU A 341 25.37 7.49 -12.84
N LEU A 342 24.52 6.66 -12.22
CA LEU A 342 24.59 5.21 -12.28
C LEU A 342 23.75 4.69 -13.45
N GLY A 343 24.43 4.10 -14.43
CA GLY A 343 23.77 3.55 -15.63
C GLY A 343 23.13 2.18 -15.41
N ASP A 344 22.32 1.73 -16.38
CA ASP A 344 21.60 0.46 -16.36
C ASP A 344 22.47 -0.79 -16.11
N LYS A 345 23.78 -0.74 -16.38
CA LYS A 345 24.72 -1.86 -16.21
C LYS A 345 25.31 -1.96 -14.80
N THR A 346 25.08 -0.96 -13.95
CA THR A 346 25.49 -0.97 -12.53
C THR A 346 24.65 -1.97 -11.73
N GLU A 347 25.11 -2.36 -10.53
CA GLU A 347 24.34 -3.25 -9.63
C GLU A 347 22.94 -2.65 -9.41
N GLN A 348 22.89 -1.36 -9.05
CA GLN A 348 21.65 -0.64 -8.76
C GLN A 348 20.77 -0.45 -10.02
N GLY A 349 21.38 -0.31 -11.20
CA GLY A 349 20.67 -0.30 -12.49
C GLY A 349 20.06 -1.66 -12.85
N GLN A 350 20.74 -2.76 -12.53
CA GLN A 350 20.19 -4.11 -12.72
C GLN A 350 19.09 -4.44 -11.70
N GLU A 351 19.20 -3.94 -10.47
CA GLU A 351 18.13 -3.99 -9.47
C GLU A 351 16.88 -3.23 -9.94
N LEU A 352 17.03 -2.00 -10.46
CA LEU A 352 15.89 -1.28 -11.05
C LEU A 352 15.20 -2.11 -12.13
N ARG A 353 16.00 -2.72 -13.00
CA ARG A 353 15.48 -3.58 -14.07
C ARG A 353 14.77 -4.83 -13.56
N ALA A 354 15.17 -5.33 -12.40
CA ALA A 354 14.48 -6.43 -11.74
C ALA A 354 13.12 -5.99 -11.21
N MET A 355 13.03 -4.87 -10.49
CA MET A 355 11.74 -4.33 -10.03
C MET A 355 10.78 -4.04 -11.20
N ILE A 356 11.29 -3.43 -12.28
CA ILE A 356 10.50 -3.18 -13.49
C ILE A 356 9.86 -4.47 -14.03
N ARG A 357 10.60 -5.59 -14.06
CA ARG A 357 10.05 -6.88 -14.51
C ARG A 357 8.99 -7.41 -13.55
N THR A 358 9.26 -7.32 -12.25
CA THR A 358 8.32 -7.77 -11.22
C THR A 358 7.02 -6.95 -11.28
N PHE A 359 7.11 -5.65 -11.55
CA PHE A 359 5.95 -4.77 -11.73
C PHE A 359 5.15 -5.14 -12.98
N ILE A 360 5.80 -5.34 -14.13
CA ILE A 360 5.15 -5.80 -15.37
C ILE A 360 4.37 -7.11 -15.13
N GLU A 361 4.96 -8.04 -14.37
CA GLU A 361 4.31 -9.31 -14.02
C GLU A 361 3.15 -9.10 -13.02
N GLN A 362 3.31 -8.20 -12.04
CA GLN A 362 2.29 -7.85 -11.05
C GLN A 362 1.03 -7.27 -11.70
N GLU A 363 1.21 -6.26 -12.54
CA GLU A 363 0.12 -5.54 -13.22
C GLU A 363 -0.33 -6.23 -14.52
N LYS A 364 0.23 -7.42 -14.83
CA LYS A 364 -0.07 -8.22 -16.03
C LYS A 364 0.05 -7.42 -17.33
N LEU A 365 1.08 -6.60 -17.42
CA LEU A 365 1.33 -5.75 -18.58
C LEU A 365 1.92 -6.58 -19.72
N GLY A 366 1.46 -6.34 -20.94
CA GLY A 366 1.93 -7.00 -22.17
C GLY A 366 3.32 -6.56 -22.65
N ILE A 367 4.21 -6.16 -21.74
CA ILE A 367 5.53 -5.57 -22.06
C ILE A 367 6.60 -6.65 -22.02
N ARG A 368 7.36 -6.76 -23.12
CA ARG A 368 8.47 -7.71 -23.22
C ARG A 368 9.79 -7.05 -22.89
N VAL A 369 10.45 -7.51 -21.83
CA VAL A 369 11.77 -7.01 -21.45
C VAL A 369 12.88 -7.68 -22.27
N THR A 370 13.44 -6.95 -23.25
CA THR A 370 14.58 -7.43 -24.07
C THR A 370 15.92 -6.97 -23.50
N ARG A 371 17.06 -7.55 -23.94
CA ARG A 371 18.41 -7.17 -23.47
C ARG A 371 18.81 -5.75 -23.86
N THR A 372 18.34 -5.25 -25.01
CA THR A 372 18.68 -3.93 -25.56
C THR A 372 17.79 -2.80 -25.04
N THR A 373 16.64 -3.11 -24.45
CA THR A 373 15.76 -2.09 -23.84
C THR A 373 16.37 -1.55 -22.55
N THR A 374 16.51 -0.22 -22.44
CA THR A 374 16.98 0.46 -21.22
C THR A 374 15.90 0.45 -20.15
N ASN A 375 16.27 0.71 -18.90
CA ASN A 375 15.31 0.83 -17.79
C ASN A 375 14.30 1.95 -18.06
N GLU A 376 14.78 3.07 -18.60
CA GLU A 376 13.97 4.21 -19.05
C GLU A 376 12.86 3.78 -20.02
N VAL A 377 13.22 3.11 -21.13
CA VAL A 377 12.24 2.70 -22.14
C VAL A 377 11.24 1.71 -21.58
N LEU A 378 11.64 0.85 -20.63
CA LEU A 378 10.71 -0.07 -19.98
C LEU A 378 9.71 0.67 -19.08
N LEU A 379 10.15 1.69 -18.33
CA LEU A 379 9.26 2.52 -17.51
C LEU A 379 8.27 3.29 -18.39
N ASP A 380 8.73 3.85 -19.51
CA ASP A 380 7.86 4.51 -20.49
C ASP A 380 6.83 3.55 -21.09
N MET A 381 7.23 2.33 -21.44
CA MET A 381 6.31 1.31 -21.94
C MET A 381 5.25 0.93 -20.90
N ILE A 382 5.66 0.78 -19.64
CA ILE A 382 4.78 0.48 -18.51
C ILE A 382 3.72 1.56 -18.36
N GLU A 383 4.15 2.81 -18.29
CA GLU A 383 3.26 3.94 -18.09
C GLU A 383 2.28 4.10 -19.25
N ASN A 384 2.75 3.97 -20.50
CA ASN A 384 1.89 3.99 -21.68
C ASN A 384 0.82 2.89 -21.66
N GLN A 385 1.16 1.70 -21.17
CA GLN A 385 0.19 0.61 -21.09
C GLN A 385 -0.80 0.79 -19.95
N MET A 386 -0.37 1.34 -18.82
CA MET A 386 -1.24 1.67 -17.69
C MET A 386 -2.23 2.79 -18.05
N GLN A 387 -1.79 3.78 -18.83
CA GLN A 387 -2.68 4.82 -19.37
C GLN A 387 -3.76 4.21 -20.26
N LYS A 388 -3.40 3.31 -21.18
CA LYS A 388 -4.33 2.65 -22.11
C LYS A 388 -5.33 1.71 -21.44
N GLN A 389 -4.92 0.95 -20.42
CA GLN A 389 -5.85 0.10 -19.66
C GLN A 389 -6.94 0.93 -18.94
N GLY A 390 -6.66 2.20 -18.65
CA GLY A 390 -7.62 3.13 -18.07
C GLY A 390 -8.59 3.78 -19.07
N GLU A 391 -8.37 3.65 -20.39
CA GLU A 391 -9.22 4.20 -21.45
C GLU A 391 -10.29 3.19 -21.95
N GLU A 392 -10.14 1.89 -21.69
CA GLU A 392 -11.12 0.86 -22.10
C GLU A 392 -12.44 0.86 -21.29
N SER A 393 -12.69 1.90 -20.49
CA SER A 393 -13.92 2.09 -19.71
C SER A 393 -14.76 3.29 -20.18
N GLU A 394 -14.77 3.59 -21.49
CA GLU A 394 -15.87 4.38 -22.07
C GLU A 394 -16.94 3.43 -22.62
N PRO A 395 -18.19 3.44 -22.08
CA PRO A 395 -19.27 2.74 -22.73
C PRO A 395 -19.56 3.44 -24.06
N GLN A 396 -19.28 2.75 -25.17
CA GLN A 396 -19.86 3.07 -26.46
C GLN A 396 -21.38 3.17 -26.27
N ALA A 397 -21.91 4.39 -26.41
CA ALA A 397 -23.33 4.64 -26.43
C ALA A 397 -23.97 3.76 -27.51
N SER A 398 -24.61 2.69 -27.07
CA SER A 398 -25.54 1.92 -27.88
C SER A 398 -26.72 2.82 -28.20
N ALA A 399 -26.75 3.38 -29.41
CA ALA A 399 -27.96 3.95 -29.97
C ALA A 399 -28.94 2.79 -30.23
N GLY A 400 -29.73 2.47 -29.21
CA GLY A 400 -30.87 1.57 -29.29
C GLY A 400 -32.08 2.31 -29.88
N THR A 401 -32.51 1.80 -31.04
CA THR A 401 -33.81 1.97 -31.67
C THR A 401 -34.98 1.57 -30.77
N ASP A 402 -36.10 2.30 -30.87
CA ASP A 402 -37.50 1.84 -30.71
C ASP A 402 -38.41 3.08 -30.96
N GLU A 403 -39.54 3.12 -31.69
CA GLU A 403 -40.64 2.20 -32.02
C GLU A 403 -41.32 2.67 -33.36
N THR A 404 -41.50 1.84 -34.40
CA THR A 404 -42.71 1.09 -34.90
C THR A 404 -43.86 1.94 -35.55
N PRO A 405 -44.88 1.35 -36.26
CA PRO A 405 -44.88 1.09 -37.72
C PRO A 405 -46.19 1.49 -38.47
N ALA A 406 -46.21 1.56 -39.82
CA ALA A 406 -47.30 1.07 -40.72
C ALA A 406 -47.24 1.58 -42.18
N GLU A 407 -47.74 0.71 -43.07
CA GLU A 407 -48.31 0.87 -44.44
C GLU A 407 -47.42 0.86 -45.72
N GLU A 408 -47.54 -0.27 -46.43
CA GLU A 408 -47.36 -0.52 -47.88
C GLU A 408 -48.43 0.20 -48.75
N PRO A 409 -48.45 0.08 -50.10
CA PRO A 409 -47.38 0.01 -51.12
C PRO A 409 -47.69 0.88 -52.37
N ALA A 410 -46.72 1.14 -53.27
CA ALA A 410 -46.97 1.21 -54.74
C ALA A 410 -45.70 1.45 -55.59
N ALA A 411 -45.51 0.49 -56.50
CA ALA A 411 -44.86 0.47 -57.82
C ALA A 411 -44.25 1.75 -58.45
N THR A 412 -43.08 1.64 -59.07
CA THR A 412 -42.86 1.54 -60.56
C THR A 412 -41.35 1.40 -60.86
N GLN A 413 -40.93 0.34 -61.57
CA GLN A 413 -40.36 0.32 -62.95
C GLN A 413 -38.98 1.01 -63.06
N GLU A 414 -37.91 0.56 -63.72
CA GLU A 414 -37.49 -0.44 -64.71
C GLU A 414 -35.94 -0.29 -64.72
N GLY A 415 -35.04 -1.22 -65.05
CA GLY A 415 -35.08 -2.57 -65.56
C GLY A 415 -33.66 -3.02 -65.95
N VAL A 416 -33.58 -4.29 -66.36
CA VAL A 416 -32.67 -4.86 -67.38
C VAL A 416 -31.19 -5.02 -66.96
N SER A 417 -30.83 -6.19 -66.40
CA SER A 417 -30.12 -7.33 -67.06
C SER A 417 -28.59 -7.19 -66.98
N GLU A 418 -27.75 -8.20 -66.73
CA GLU A 418 -27.79 -9.60 -67.19
C GLU A 418 -26.79 -10.41 -66.33
N GLU A 419 -27.21 -11.57 -65.82
CA GLU A 419 -26.35 -12.69 -65.39
C GLU A 419 -25.80 -13.43 -66.66
N PRO A 420 -24.82 -14.37 -66.62
CA PRO A 420 -24.64 -15.37 -65.56
C PRO A 420 -23.18 -15.74 -65.18
N ALA A 421 -23.09 -16.45 -64.05
CA ALA A 421 -21.95 -17.25 -63.58
C ALA A 421 -21.63 -18.44 -64.53
N PRO A 422 -20.87 -19.51 -64.16
CA PRO A 422 -19.89 -19.73 -63.08
C PRO A 422 -18.60 -20.45 -63.57
N ARG A 423 -17.63 -20.67 -62.64
CA ARG A 423 -16.93 -21.96 -62.34
C ARG A 423 -15.42 -21.83 -62.08
N ARG A 424 -15.10 -22.06 -60.80
CA ARG A 424 -14.09 -22.97 -60.22
C ARG A 424 -12.84 -23.37 -61.03
N ARG A 425 -11.74 -23.31 -60.25
CA ARG A 425 -10.48 -24.11 -60.25
C ARG A 425 -9.41 -23.70 -61.27
N ARG A 426 -8.35 -23.07 -60.76
CA ARG A 426 -7.18 -23.82 -60.26
C ARG A 426 -6.46 -23.05 -59.18
#